data_AF-A0A3N2FW86-F1
#
_entry.id   AF-A0A3N2FW86-F1
#
_cell.length_a   1.000
_cell.length_b   1.000
_cell.length_c   1.000
_cell.angle_alpha   90.00
_cell.angle_beta   90.00
_cell.angle_gamma   90.00
#
_symmetry.space_group_name_H-M   'P 1'
#
loop_
_entity.id
_entity.type
_entity.pdbx_description
1 polymer ?
#
loop_
_entity_poly.entity_id
_entity_poly.type
_entity_poly.pdbx_seq_one_letter_code
_entity_poly.pdbx_strand_id
1 'polypeptide(L)'
;MSSSSVTDRVEEHRAVLQALTTAGGAIGAESPHASQRNAEWFDQETRQPLPGRDTAQREMIRALRAGAPDVRRDREAIFLAGPPGAGKTTALDELLASTRTTAADWRILNADDVKDLLLRRALEDGSYESHLTPPDVAAVEADGEKVWPRERAALVHEESSMVIKRARDQSVRRGENVVVDGTLASADAGKTSSSVSRGRATASASSSSTARALSRRLESRTAGRGATGAPSTGSPTRAIRTSSCSAVGGCPRR
;
A
#
# COMPACT_ATOMS: atom_id res chain seq x y z
N MET A 1 -20.58 -31.84 31.50
CA MET A 1 -19.32 -31.20 31.08
C MET A 1 -19.41 -31.00 29.58
N SER A 2 -19.90 -29.84 29.14
CA SER A 2 -20.08 -29.55 27.73
C SER A 2 -18.72 -29.37 27.07
N SER A 3 -18.40 -30.24 26.11
CA SER A 3 -17.26 -30.04 25.24
C SER A 3 -17.57 -28.85 24.33
N SER A 4 -17.03 -27.67 24.65
CA SER A 4 -17.12 -26.48 23.80
C SER A 4 -16.62 -26.83 22.40
N SER A 5 -17.41 -26.56 21.38
CA SER A 5 -17.10 -26.96 20.01
C SER A 5 -15.95 -26.10 19.45
N VAL A 6 -15.29 -26.56 18.40
CA VAL A 6 -14.22 -25.76 17.74
C VAL A 6 -14.76 -24.41 17.27
N THR A 7 -16.01 -24.37 16.82
CA THR A 7 -16.69 -23.13 16.39
C THR A 7 -16.86 -22.16 17.55
N ASP A 8 -17.28 -22.63 18.72
CA ASP A 8 -17.47 -21.79 19.92
C ASP A 8 -16.15 -21.13 20.33
N ARG A 9 -15.04 -21.89 20.32
CA ARG A 9 -13.70 -21.35 20.61
C ARG A 9 -13.24 -20.31 19.59
N VAL A 10 -13.54 -20.50 18.31
CA VAL A 10 -13.19 -19.53 17.26
C VAL A 10 -13.99 -18.24 17.42
N GLU A 11 -15.27 -18.34 17.81
CA GLU A 11 -16.12 -17.18 18.06
C GLU A 11 -15.70 -16.42 19.32
N GLU A 12 -15.38 -17.12 20.41
CA GLU A 12 -14.83 -16.53 21.63
C GLU A 12 -13.51 -15.79 21.34
N HIS A 13 -12.56 -16.44 20.67
CA HIS A 13 -11.29 -15.84 20.28
C HIS A 13 -11.49 -14.61 19.38
N ARG A 14 -12.40 -14.69 18.40
CA ARG A 14 -12.75 -13.56 17.55
C ARG A 14 -13.31 -12.38 18.34
N ALA A 15 -14.17 -12.64 19.34
CA ALA A 15 -14.75 -11.59 20.17
C ALA A 15 -13.67 -10.87 20.99
N VAL A 16 -12.71 -11.62 21.55
CA VAL A 16 -11.53 -11.07 22.25
C VAL A 16 -10.72 -10.19 21.30
N LEU A 17 -10.36 -10.69 20.12
CA LEU A 17 -9.60 -9.92 19.13
C LEU A 17 -10.35 -8.66 18.70
N GLN A 18 -11.67 -8.73 18.52
CA GLN A 18 -12.48 -7.58 18.15
C GLN A 18 -12.48 -6.50 19.25
N ALA A 19 -12.54 -6.90 20.52
CA ALA A 19 -12.41 -5.97 21.65
C ALA A 19 -11.03 -5.28 21.65
N LEU A 20 -9.95 -6.05 21.44
CA LEU A 20 -8.57 -5.53 21.43
C LEU A 20 -8.24 -4.65 20.21
N THR A 21 -8.94 -4.84 19.09
CA THR A 21 -8.69 -4.15 17.80
C THR A 21 -9.64 -2.98 17.51
N THR A 22 -10.62 -2.72 18.38
CA THR A 22 -11.52 -1.57 18.25
C THR A 22 -10.72 -0.25 18.21
N ALA A 23 -11.28 0.83 17.67
CA ALA A 23 -10.58 2.12 17.56
C ALA A 23 -10.04 2.58 18.94
N GLY A 24 -8.72 2.75 19.05
CA GLY A 24 -8.04 3.06 20.31
C GLY A 24 -7.74 1.84 21.20
N GLY A 25 -8.11 0.64 20.78
CA GLY A 25 -7.84 -0.62 21.47
C GLY A 25 -6.36 -1.00 21.47
N ALA A 26 -5.99 -1.89 22.40
CA ALA A 26 -4.61 -2.20 22.75
C ALA A 26 -3.72 -2.63 21.56
N ILE A 27 -4.28 -3.33 20.57
CA ILE A 27 -3.51 -3.83 19.40
C ILE A 27 -3.94 -3.21 18.06
N GLY A 28 -4.74 -2.14 18.08
CA GLY A 28 -5.10 -1.39 16.87
C GLY A 28 -3.92 -0.60 16.27
N ALA A 29 -4.03 -0.22 14.99
CA ALA A 29 -2.97 0.56 14.32
C ALA A 29 -2.73 1.95 14.95
N GLU A 30 -3.77 2.52 15.56
CA GLU A 30 -3.71 3.80 16.29
C GLU A 30 -3.48 3.63 17.79
N SER A 31 -3.20 2.40 18.23
CA SER A 31 -2.90 2.10 19.64
C SER A 31 -1.76 2.97 20.15
N PRO A 32 -1.79 3.41 21.42
CA PRO A 32 -0.60 4.01 22.06
C PRO A 32 0.62 3.08 22.04
N HIS A 33 0.41 1.76 21.89
CA HIS A 33 1.46 0.74 21.80
C HIS A 33 1.94 0.46 20.36
N ALA A 34 1.46 1.22 19.37
CA ALA A 34 1.96 1.07 18.01
C ALA A 34 3.47 1.38 17.95
N SER A 35 4.24 0.64 17.16
CA SER A 35 5.70 0.63 17.24
C SER A 35 6.33 2.00 17.00
N GLN A 36 5.73 2.82 16.13
CA GLN A 36 6.13 4.21 15.85
C GLN A 36 5.94 5.18 17.02
N ARG A 37 5.19 4.76 18.06
CA ARG A 37 4.97 5.51 19.31
C ARG A 37 5.91 5.07 20.43
N ASN A 38 6.74 4.04 20.21
CA ASN A 38 7.77 3.66 21.16
C ASN A 38 8.94 4.67 21.14
N ALA A 39 9.17 5.36 22.25
CA ALA A 39 10.22 6.36 22.40
C ALA A 39 11.65 5.80 22.36
N GLU A 40 11.82 4.50 22.60
CA GLU A 40 13.12 3.81 22.47
C GLU A 40 13.46 3.47 21.03
N TRP A 41 12.46 3.44 20.14
CA TRP A 41 12.63 3.10 18.73
C TRP A 41 12.51 4.30 17.81
N PHE A 42 11.71 5.30 18.18
CA PHE A 42 11.39 6.45 17.36
C PHE A 42 11.49 7.76 18.13
N ASP A 43 11.98 8.78 17.44
CA ASP A 43 11.86 10.15 17.88
C ASP A 43 10.38 10.58 17.86
N GLN A 44 9.87 11.01 19.00
CA GLN A 44 8.42 11.24 19.17
C GLN A 44 7.92 12.53 18.50
N GLU A 45 8.81 13.46 18.18
CA GLU A 45 8.47 14.69 17.48
C GLU A 45 8.46 14.49 15.96
N THR A 46 9.54 13.91 15.44
CA THR A 46 9.78 13.76 14.00
C THR A 46 9.25 12.45 13.42
N ARG A 47 8.88 11.49 14.29
CA ARG A 47 8.52 10.11 13.94
C ARG A 47 9.60 9.37 13.14
N GLN A 48 10.85 9.83 13.22
CA GLN A 48 11.98 9.16 12.58
C GLN A 48 12.51 8.03 13.47
N PRO A 49 12.96 6.91 12.89
CA PRO A 49 13.57 5.84 13.67
C PRO A 49 14.89 6.31 14.30
N LEU A 50 15.11 5.95 15.56
CA LEU A 50 16.37 6.17 16.26
C LEU A 50 17.47 5.26 15.67
N PRO A 51 18.77 5.54 15.89
CA PRO A 51 19.87 4.88 15.17
C PRO A 51 19.85 3.35 15.19
N GLY A 52 19.50 2.75 16.33
CA GLY A 52 19.37 1.29 16.44
C GLY A 52 18.24 0.73 15.58
N ARG A 53 17.05 1.35 15.65
CA ARG A 53 15.89 0.96 14.84
C ARG A 53 16.09 1.23 13.36
N ASP A 54 16.71 2.36 13.01
CA ASP A 54 17.06 2.72 11.64
C ASP A 54 18.06 1.72 11.03
N THR A 55 18.99 1.20 11.83
CA THR A 55 19.89 0.11 11.41
C THR A 55 19.12 -1.18 11.15
N ALA A 56 18.23 -1.58 12.07
CA ALA A 56 17.35 -2.73 11.88
C ALA A 56 16.50 -2.61 10.59
N GLN A 57 15.93 -1.43 10.33
CA GLN A 57 15.17 -1.16 9.11
C GLN A 57 16.02 -1.27 7.85
N ARG A 58 17.26 -0.80 7.87
CA ARG A 58 18.19 -0.98 6.75
C ARG A 58 18.54 -2.45 6.50
N GLU A 59 18.68 -3.24 7.55
CA GLU A 59 18.92 -4.69 7.44
C GLU A 59 17.72 -5.40 6.81
N MET A 60 16.49 -5.07 7.22
CA MET A 60 15.27 -5.60 6.61
C MET A 60 15.19 -5.25 5.12
N ILE A 61 15.48 -4.00 4.75
CA ILE A 61 15.52 -3.60 3.33
C ILE A 61 16.60 -4.38 2.56
N ARG A 62 17.76 -4.62 3.18
CA ARG A 62 18.82 -5.44 2.57
C ARG A 62 18.36 -6.88 2.35
N ALA A 63 17.67 -7.48 3.33
CA ALA A 63 17.14 -8.84 3.23
C ALA A 63 16.08 -8.96 2.11
N LEU A 64 15.12 -8.02 2.05
CA LEU A 64 14.14 -7.95 0.95
C LEU A 64 14.82 -7.86 -0.42
N ARG A 65 15.96 -7.15 -0.49
CA ARG A 65 16.71 -7.01 -1.75
C ARG A 65 17.47 -8.27 -2.13
N ALA A 66 18.05 -8.95 -1.15
CA ALA A 66 18.77 -10.21 -1.35
C ALA A 66 17.89 -11.33 -1.92
N GLY A 67 16.58 -11.31 -1.64
CA GLY A 67 15.63 -12.29 -2.20
C GLY A 67 15.40 -12.21 -3.72
N ALA A 68 15.79 -11.11 -4.36
CA ALA A 68 15.77 -10.99 -5.83
C ALA A 68 16.90 -10.06 -6.30
N PRO A 69 18.15 -10.53 -6.43
CA PRO A 69 19.30 -9.67 -6.71
C PRO A 69 19.26 -9.04 -8.12
N ASP A 70 18.69 -9.76 -9.10
CA ASP A 70 18.84 -9.47 -10.53
C ASP A 70 17.54 -8.95 -11.18
N VAL A 71 16.77 -8.13 -10.46
CA VAL A 71 15.55 -7.50 -11.00
C VAL A 71 15.86 -6.58 -12.18
N ARG A 72 14.96 -6.55 -13.17
CA ARG A 72 15.09 -5.70 -14.36
C ARG A 72 15.05 -4.22 -14.00
N ARG A 73 15.66 -3.38 -14.85
CA ARG A 73 15.83 -1.94 -14.59
C ARG A 73 15.18 -1.04 -15.65
N ASP A 74 13.93 -1.35 -16.00
CA ASP A 74 13.18 -0.64 -17.03
C ASP A 74 12.40 0.56 -16.48
N ARG A 75 12.50 0.82 -15.16
CA ARG A 75 11.78 1.87 -14.43
C ARG A 75 10.26 1.70 -14.51
N GLU A 76 9.79 0.47 -14.35
CA GLU A 76 8.36 0.19 -14.31
C GLU A 76 7.87 -0.01 -12.88
N ALA A 77 6.63 0.41 -12.63
CA ALA A 77 5.96 0.24 -11.34
C ALA A 77 4.59 -0.39 -11.56
N ILE A 78 4.28 -1.42 -10.78
CA ILE A 78 2.94 -2.02 -10.65
C ILE A 78 2.46 -1.76 -9.23
N PHE A 79 1.23 -1.23 -9.10
CA PHE A 79 0.55 -1.12 -7.81
C PHE A 79 -0.60 -2.10 -7.78
N LEU A 80 -0.62 -2.95 -6.75
CA LEU A 80 -1.73 -3.83 -6.43
C LEU A 80 -2.53 -3.21 -5.30
N ALA A 81 -3.84 -3.12 -5.50
CA ALA A 81 -4.77 -2.70 -4.45
C ALA A 81 -5.98 -3.62 -4.44
N GLY A 82 -6.53 -3.86 -3.25
CA GLY A 82 -7.73 -4.67 -3.04
C GLY A 82 -7.79 -5.20 -1.61
N PRO A 83 -8.97 -5.65 -1.16
CA PRO A 83 -9.09 -6.35 0.11
C PRO A 83 -8.31 -7.68 0.09
N PRO A 84 -7.94 -8.23 1.26
CA PRO A 84 -7.36 -9.57 1.33
C PRO A 84 -8.31 -10.59 0.69
N GLY A 85 -7.76 -11.55 -0.07
CA GLY A 85 -8.56 -12.55 -0.78
C GLY A 85 -9.16 -12.10 -2.13
N ALA A 86 -8.97 -10.84 -2.56
CA ALA A 86 -9.49 -10.34 -3.85
C ALA A 86 -8.71 -10.80 -5.10
N GLY A 87 -7.85 -11.82 -4.98
CA GLY A 87 -7.10 -12.39 -6.10
C GLY A 87 -5.97 -11.49 -6.65
N LYS A 88 -5.36 -10.62 -5.83
CA LYS A 88 -4.27 -9.73 -6.29
C LYS A 88 -3.09 -10.50 -6.90
N THR A 89 -2.74 -11.65 -6.33
CA THR A 89 -1.67 -12.53 -6.84
C THR A 89 -2.02 -13.04 -8.22
N THR A 90 -3.25 -13.54 -8.43
CA THR A 90 -3.74 -13.98 -9.74
C THR A 90 -3.69 -12.85 -10.77
N ALA A 91 -4.16 -11.65 -10.41
CA ALA A 91 -4.11 -10.50 -11.30
C ALA A 91 -2.68 -10.04 -11.62
N LEU A 92 -1.74 -10.19 -10.66
CA LEU A 92 -0.32 -9.95 -10.90
C LEU A 92 0.24 -10.98 -11.88
N ASP A 93 -0.01 -12.26 -11.67
CA ASP A 93 0.49 -13.35 -12.53
C ASP A 93 0.00 -13.19 -13.98
N GLU A 94 -1.27 -12.86 -14.16
CA GLU A 94 -1.84 -12.55 -15.48
C GLU A 94 -1.16 -11.35 -16.16
N LEU A 95 -0.92 -10.27 -15.39
CA LEU A 95 -0.22 -9.10 -15.91
C LEU A 95 1.22 -9.46 -16.32
N LEU A 96 1.95 -10.18 -15.46
CA LEU A 96 3.32 -10.61 -15.73
C LEU A 96 3.41 -11.50 -16.98
N ALA A 97 2.47 -12.44 -17.13
CA ALA A 97 2.37 -13.30 -18.32
C ALA A 97 2.12 -12.47 -19.59
N SER A 98 1.22 -11.48 -19.55
CA SER A 98 0.93 -10.60 -20.69
C SER A 98 2.13 -9.77 -21.14
N THR A 99 3.06 -9.47 -20.22
CA THR A 99 4.27 -8.67 -20.49
C THR A 99 5.50 -9.53 -20.77
N ARG A 100 5.35 -10.86 -20.78
CA ARG A 100 6.47 -11.83 -20.89
C ARG A 100 7.57 -11.57 -19.86
N THR A 101 7.18 -11.19 -18.65
CA THR A 101 8.06 -11.06 -17.49
C THR A 101 7.64 -12.06 -16.43
N THR A 102 8.54 -12.38 -15.52
CA THR A 102 8.29 -13.27 -14.38
C THR A 102 8.43 -12.52 -13.07
N ALA A 103 8.00 -13.09 -11.95
CA ALA A 103 8.20 -12.48 -10.63
C ALA A 103 9.66 -12.14 -10.33
N ALA A 104 10.63 -12.91 -10.87
CA ALA A 104 12.06 -12.67 -10.71
C ALA A 104 12.54 -11.36 -11.37
N ASP A 105 11.83 -10.87 -12.39
CA ASP A 105 12.14 -9.62 -13.07
C ASP A 105 11.76 -8.38 -12.25
N TRP A 106 10.98 -8.55 -11.17
CA TRP A 106 10.36 -7.48 -10.43
C TRP A 106 10.76 -7.52 -8.95
N ARG A 107 11.01 -6.33 -8.38
CA ARG A 107 11.11 -6.17 -6.94
C ARG A 107 9.70 -6.15 -6.36
N ILE A 108 9.26 -7.25 -5.77
CA ILE A 108 7.99 -7.32 -5.05
C ILE A 108 8.18 -6.75 -3.64
N LEU A 109 7.41 -5.74 -3.29
CA LEU A 109 7.40 -5.06 -2.00
C LEU A 109 6.02 -5.26 -1.36
N ASN A 110 5.92 -6.25 -0.48
CA ASN A 110 4.71 -6.55 0.29
C ASN A 110 4.87 -6.07 1.74
N ALA A 111 3.91 -5.28 2.22
CA ALA A 111 3.94 -4.79 3.60
C ALA A 111 3.78 -5.93 4.63
N ASP A 112 3.05 -7.00 4.31
CA ASP A 112 2.87 -8.09 5.25
C ASP A 112 4.15 -8.87 5.53
N ASP A 113 5.01 -9.07 4.53
CA ASP A 113 6.35 -9.68 4.71
C ASP A 113 7.21 -8.85 5.68
N VAL A 114 7.08 -7.53 5.62
CA VAL A 114 7.80 -6.62 6.52
C VAL A 114 7.26 -6.71 7.93
N LYS A 115 5.94 -6.82 8.12
CA LYS A 115 5.37 -7.06 9.46
C LYS A 115 5.90 -8.36 10.05
N ASP A 116 6.03 -9.41 9.25
CA ASP A 116 6.60 -10.69 9.70
C ASP A 116 8.06 -10.56 10.10
N LEU A 117 8.87 -9.79 9.34
CA LEU A 117 10.25 -9.48 9.72
C LEU A 117 10.32 -8.69 11.03
N LEU A 118 9.46 -7.69 11.21
CA LEU A 118 9.39 -6.87 12.43
C LEU A 118 9.02 -7.70 13.65
N LEU A 119 7.97 -8.53 13.54
CA LEU A 119 7.50 -9.39 14.63
C LEU A 119 8.51 -10.48 14.98
N ARG A 120 9.13 -11.11 13.98
CA ARG A 120 10.17 -12.12 14.20
C ARG A 120 11.38 -11.53 14.92
N ARG A 121 11.86 -10.36 14.47
CA ARG A 121 12.96 -9.66 15.15
C ARG A 121 12.61 -9.35 16.59
N ALA A 122 11.40 -8.86 16.84
CA ALA A 122 10.95 -8.54 18.19
C ALA A 122 10.93 -9.78 19.11
N LEU A 123 10.59 -10.95 18.56
CA LEU A 123 10.65 -12.21 19.29
C LEU A 123 12.11 -12.61 19.59
N GLU A 124 13.01 -12.41 18.63
CA GLU A 124 14.43 -12.77 18.76
C GLU A 124 15.20 -11.88 19.75
N ASP A 125 14.89 -10.58 19.80
CA ASP A 125 15.55 -9.61 20.69
C ASP A 125 14.80 -9.37 22.02
N GLY A 126 13.72 -10.11 22.27
CA GLY A 126 12.89 -10.01 23.48
C GLY A 126 12.02 -8.76 23.55
N SER A 127 12.04 -7.93 22.52
CA SER A 127 11.27 -6.69 22.47
C SER A 127 9.77 -6.91 22.17
N TYR A 128 9.39 -8.12 21.75
CA TYR A 128 8.01 -8.53 21.55
C TYR A 128 7.22 -8.43 22.86
N GLU A 129 7.72 -9.04 23.94
CA GLU A 129 7.02 -9.02 25.21
C GLU A 129 7.08 -7.67 25.92
N SER A 130 8.21 -6.97 25.83
CA SER A 130 8.40 -5.70 26.52
C SER A 130 7.72 -4.51 25.84
N HIS A 131 7.54 -4.53 24.52
CA HIS A 131 7.04 -3.38 23.77
C HIS A 131 5.84 -3.67 22.85
N LEU A 132 5.59 -4.93 22.47
CA LEU A 132 4.46 -5.34 21.61
C LEU A 132 3.43 -6.22 22.34
N THR A 133 3.56 -6.39 23.67
CA THR A 133 2.54 -6.95 24.55
C THR A 133 2.00 -5.85 25.47
N PRO A 134 0.95 -5.13 25.05
CA PRO A 134 0.23 -4.21 25.94
C PRO A 134 -0.28 -4.92 27.20
N PRO A 135 -0.47 -4.21 28.33
CA PRO A 135 -1.01 -4.79 29.56
C PRO A 135 -2.35 -5.51 29.36
N ASP A 136 -3.23 -4.95 28.53
CA ASP A 136 -4.54 -5.56 28.23
C ASP A 136 -4.40 -6.92 27.53
N VAL A 137 -3.38 -7.07 26.67
CA VAL A 137 -3.08 -8.34 26.01
C VAL A 137 -2.48 -9.33 27.01
N ALA A 138 -1.57 -8.87 27.86
CA ALA A 138 -0.99 -9.70 28.92
C ALA A 138 -2.06 -10.21 29.90
N ALA A 139 -3.08 -9.40 30.20
CA ALA A 139 -4.22 -9.79 31.04
C ALA A 139 -5.06 -10.89 30.37
N VAL A 140 -5.40 -10.72 29.09
CA VAL A 140 -6.09 -11.74 28.29
C VAL A 140 -5.30 -13.06 28.26
N GLU A 141 -3.98 -12.99 28.09
CA GLU A 141 -3.09 -14.16 28.08
C GLU A 141 -2.98 -14.83 29.44
N ALA A 142 -3.00 -14.07 30.53
CA ALA A 142 -3.05 -14.60 31.88
C ALA A 142 -4.37 -15.36 32.18
N ASP A 143 -5.47 -14.94 31.56
CA ASP A 143 -6.78 -15.61 31.68
C ASP A 143 -6.89 -16.89 30.80
N GLY A 144 -5.79 -17.26 30.12
CA GLY A 144 -5.68 -18.51 29.35
C GLY A 144 -5.99 -18.37 27.86
N GLU A 145 -6.26 -17.15 27.40
CA GLU A 145 -6.55 -16.86 25.99
C GLU A 145 -5.29 -16.42 25.24
N LYS A 146 -4.96 -17.06 24.12
CA LYS A 146 -3.67 -16.81 23.44
C LYS A 146 -3.81 -15.81 22.29
N VAL A 147 -3.01 -14.74 22.31
CA VAL A 147 -2.92 -13.79 21.19
C VAL A 147 -1.65 -14.02 20.38
N TRP A 148 -1.80 -14.44 19.13
CA TRP A 148 -0.69 -14.80 18.26
C TRP A 148 0.03 -13.56 17.69
N PRO A 149 1.32 -13.65 17.34
CA PRO A 149 2.09 -12.50 16.82
C PRO A 149 1.44 -11.79 15.62
N ARG A 150 0.83 -12.54 14.70
CA ARG A 150 0.16 -11.96 13.53
C ARG A 150 -1.11 -11.19 13.89
N GLU A 151 -1.75 -11.46 15.01
CA GLU A 151 -2.92 -10.71 15.49
C GLU A 151 -2.52 -9.32 16.00
N ARG A 152 -1.24 -9.15 16.35
CA ARG A 152 -0.65 -7.87 16.78
C ARG A 152 0.01 -7.12 15.61
N ALA A 153 -0.09 -7.63 14.38
CA ALA A 153 0.54 -7.03 13.20
C ALA A 153 0.05 -5.61 12.88
N ALA A 154 -1.09 -5.20 13.43
CA ALA A 154 -1.58 -3.83 13.34
C ALA A 154 -0.69 -2.84 14.12
N LEU A 155 -0.06 -3.24 15.23
CA LEU A 155 0.87 -2.40 15.99
C LEU A 155 2.09 -1.97 15.17
N VAL A 156 2.51 -2.80 14.21
CA VAL A 156 3.67 -2.54 13.34
C VAL A 156 3.26 -2.04 11.95
N HIS A 157 1.98 -1.71 11.74
CA HIS A 157 1.45 -1.32 10.44
C HIS A 157 2.16 -0.11 9.85
N GLU A 158 2.27 0.98 10.61
CA GLU A 158 2.86 2.22 10.13
C GLU A 158 4.37 2.05 9.86
N GLU A 159 5.09 1.39 10.77
CA GLU A 159 6.50 1.09 10.57
C GLU A 159 6.75 0.23 9.32
N SER A 160 5.92 -0.78 9.06
CA SER A 160 6.02 -1.57 7.84
C SER A 160 5.86 -0.71 6.58
N SER A 161 4.94 0.26 6.62
CA SER A 161 4.74 1.23 5.54
C SER A 161 5.95 2.14 5.34
N MET A 162 6.61 2.59 6.42
CA MET A 162 7.86 3.36 6.34
C MET A 162 8.98 2.58 5.64
N VAL A 163 9.16 1.30 6.03
CA VAL A 163 10.18 0.42 5.44
C VAL A 163 9.90 0.17 3.95
N ILE A 164 8.65 -0.12 3.58
CA ILE A 164 8.25 -0.31 2.18
C ILE A 164 8.47 0.96 1.36
N LYS A 165 8.09 2.13 1.90
CA LYS A 165 8.33 3.42 1.23
C LYS A 165 9.83 3.63 0.97
N ARG A 166 10.66 3.37 1.98
CA ARG A 166 12.13 3.50 1.86
C ARG A 166 12.73 2.49 0.89
N ALA A 167 12.28 1.23 0.89
CA ALA A 167 12.69 0.21 -0.05
C ALA A 167 12.30 0.59 -1.49
N ARG A 168 11.06 1.02 -1.70
CA ARG A 168 10.55 1.50 -2.99
C ARG A 168 11.39 2.66 -3.50
N ASP A 169 11.64 3.69 -2.67
CA ASP A 169 12.40 4.86 -3.09
C ASP A 169 13.85 4.49 -3.49
N GLN A 170 14.46 3.50 -2.83
CA GLN A 170 15.76 2.97 -3.24
C GLN A 170 15.70 2.22 -4.58
N SER A 171 14.70 1.37 -4.79
CA SER A 171 14.52 0.64 -6.05
C SER A 171 14.23 1.59 -7.22
N VAL A 172 13.37 2.58 -7.02
CA VAL A 172 13.08 3.63 -8.02
C VAL A 172 14.33 4.40 -8.40
N ARG A 173 15.16 4.81 -7.42
CA ARG A 173 16.44 5.50 -7.69
C ARG A 173 17.41 4.64 -8.50
N ARG A 174 17.39 3.33 -8.33
CA ARG A 174 18.20 2.36 -9.09
C ARG A 174 17.60 2.01 -10.46
N GLY A 175 16.39 2.51 -10.74
CA GLY A 175 15.64 2.22 -11.94
C GLY A 175 15.06 0.81 -12.00
N GLU A 176 15.02 0.09 -10.87
CA GLU A 176 14.48 -1.26 -10.77
C GLU A 176 12.97 -1.27 -11.08
N ASN A 177 12.50 -2.36 -11.68
CA ASN A 177 11.08 -2.65 -11.83
C ASN A 177 10.52 -3.02 -10.45
N VAL A 178 9.42 -2.41 -10.04
CA VAL A 178 8.84 -2.57 -8.70
C VAL A 178 7.38 -2.97 -8.75
N VAL A 179 6.98 -3.92 -7.91
CA VAL A 179 5.59 -4.23 -7.58
C VAL A 179 5.38 -3.80 -6.13
N VAL A 180 4.40 -2.95 -5.87
CA VAL A 180 4.02 -2.55 -4.51
C VAL A 180 2.66 -3.15 -4.21
N ASP A 181 2.62 -4.10 -3.27
CA ASP A 181 1.36 -4.64 -2.75
C ASP A 181 0.93 -3.80 -1.54
N GLY A 182 -0.12 -3.02 -1.74
CA GLY A 182 -0.77 -2.27 -0.70
C GLY A 182 -2.18 -2.79 -0.45
N THR A 183 -2.59 -2.81 0.81
CA THR A 183 -4.00 -2.65 1.16
C THR A 183 -4.27 -1.15 1.20
N LEU A 184 -5.05 -0.62 0.24
CA LEU A 184 -5.62 0.71 0.37
C LEU A 184 -6.64 0.70 1.51
N ALA A 185 -6.18 0.84 2.75
CA ALA A 185 -7.09 1.18 3.84
C ALA A 185 -7.47 2.67 3.71
N SER A 186 -8.77 2.94 3.76
CA SER A 186 -9.43 4.26 3.70
C SER A 186 -9.89 4.75 2.31
N ALA A 187 -10.76 3.97 1.67
CA ALA A 187 -12.11 4.37 1.23
C ALA A 187 -12.72 3.19 0.44
N ASP A 188 -13.97 2.82 0.73
CA ASP A 188 -14.74 1.70 0.14
C ASP A 188 -14.32 0.28 0.56
N ALA A 189 -14.62 -0.09 1.82
CA ALA A 189 -14.73 -1.49 2.25
C ALA A 189 -15.91 -2.26 1.61
N GLY A 190 -16.59 -1.68 0.60
CA GLY A 190 -17.81 -2.21 -0.02
C GLY A 190 -17.64 -2.73 -1.45
N LYS A 191 -16.44 -2.73 -2.03
CA LYS A 191 -16.21 -3.24 -3.39
C LYS A 191 -15.09 -4.29 -3.39
N THR A 192 -15.46 -5.54 -3.71
CA THR A 192 -14.56 -6.68 -3.93
C THR A 192 -13.79 -6.56 -5.25
N SER A 193 -13.23 -5.39 -5.55
CA SER A 193 -12.48 -5.15 -6.78
C SER A 193 -11.02 -4.97 -6.44
N SER A 194 -10.19 -5.91 -6.87
CA SER A 194 -8.75 -5.67 -6.97
C SER A 194 -8.49 -4.76 -8.17
N SER A 195 -7.56 -3.82 -8.02
CA SER A 195 -7.10 -2.96 -9.11
C SER A 195 -5.60 -3.12 -9.28
N VAL A 196 -5.18 -3.37 -10.51
CA VAL A 196 -3.77 -3.37 -10.90
C VAL A 196 -3.53 -2.16 -11.79
N SER A 197 -2.53 -1.34 -11.43
CA SER A 197 -2.13 -0.21 -12.26
C SER A 197 -0.64 -0.25 -12.55
N ARG A 198 -0.27 0.00 -13.81
CA ARG A 198 1.12 0.04 -14.26
C ARG A 198 1.48 1.46 -14.71
N GLY A 199 2.67 1.90 -14.34
CA GLY A 199 3.18 3.21 -14.70
C GLY A 199 4.70 3.26 -14.68
N ARG A 200 5.26 4.41 -15.04
CA ARG A 200 6.70 4.63 -14.96
C ARG A 200 7.09 5.00 -13.54
N ALA A 201 8.05 4.27 -12.98
CA ALA A 201 8.69 4.61 -11.72
C ALA A 201 9.46 5.93 -11.87
N THR A 202 9.00 6.97 -11.18
CA THR A 202 9.69 8.27 -11.11
C THR A 202 9.90 8.66 -9.66
N ALA A 203 11.00 9.34 -9.36
CA ALA A 203 11.35 9.73 -7.99
C ALA A 203 10.34 10.71 -7.34
N SER A 204 9.46 11.34 -8.11
CA SER A 204 8.38 12.21 -7.61
C SER A 204 7.06 11.50 -7.36
N ALA A 205 6.86 10.27 -7.86
CA ALA A 205 5.64 9.47 -7.63
C ALA A 205 5.56 8.88 -6.21
N SER A 206 6.39 9.39 -5.30
CA SER A 206 6.69 8.87 -3.97
C SER A 206 5.61 9.13 -2.91
N SER A 207 4.55 9.86 -3.28
CA SER A 207 3.39 10.15 -2.43
C SER A 207 2.19 9.28 -2.82
N SER A 208 1.44 8.82 -1.81
CA SER A 208 0.15 8.14 -1.96
C SER A 208 -0.88 8.94 -2.78
N SER A 209 -0.68 10.26 -2.93
CA SER A 209 -1.46 11.13 -3.82
C SER A 209 -1.25 10.83 -5.31
N THR A 210 -0.09 10.28 -5.71
CA THR A 210 0.22 9.99 -7.13
C THR A 210 -0.44 8.69 -7.59
N ALA A 211 -0.51 7.67 -6.75
CA ALA A 211 -1.34 6.48 -7.00
C ALA A 211 -2.81 6.86 -7.17
N ARG A 212 -3.31 7.75 -6.30
CA ARG A 212 -4.65 8.35 -6.40
C ARG A 212 -4.84 9.18 -7.68
N ALA A 213 -3.81 9.87 -8.16
CA ALA A 213 -3.87 10.64 -9.42
C ALA A 213 -3.82 9.75 -10.67
N LEU A 214 -3.09 8.63 -10.62
CA LEU A 214 -3.05 7.61 -11.66
C LEU A 214 -4.37 6.84 -11.74
N SER A 215 -4.94 6.40 -10.60
CA SER A 215 -6.27 5.77 -10.56
C SER A 215 -7.36 6.72 -11.09
N ARG A 216 -7.38 8.00 -10.65
CA ARG A 216 -8.36 8.99 -11.14
C ARG A 216 -8.23 9.31 -12.63
N ARG A 217 -7.01 9.35 -13.17
CA ARG A 217 -6.80 9.51 -14.63
C ARG A 217 -7.30 8.32 -15.43
N LEU A 218 -7.31 7.12 -14.86
CA LEU A 218 -7.78 5.91 -15.53
C LEU A 218 -9.31 5.76 -15.45
N GLU A 219 -9.93 6.09 -14.31
CA GLU A 219 -11.40 6.15 -14.16
C GLU A 219 -12.03 7.16 -15.13
N SER A 220 -11.39 8.31 -15.36
CA SER A 220 -11.85 9.28 -16.37
C SER A 220 -11.72 8.79 -17.82
N ARG A 221 -10.82 7.83 -18.09
CA ARG A 221 -10.62 7.25 -19.43
C ARG A 221 -11.58 6.09 -19.71
N THR A 222 -11.97 5.34 -18.68
CA THR A 222 -13.02 4.31 -18.81
C THR A 222 -14.41 4.93 -18.91
N ALA A 223 -14.67 6.05 -18.23
CA ALA A 223 -15.94 6.80 -18.37
C ALA A 223 -16.13 7.47 -19.74
N GLY A 224 -15.07 7.66 -20.54
CA GLY A 224 -15.12 8.27 -21.87
C GLY A 224 -15.31 7.29 -23.05
N ARG A 225 -15.34 5.98 -22.79
CA ARG A 225 -15.55 4.94 -23.83
C ARG A 225 -16.96 4.35 -23.70
N GLY A 226 -17.97 5.17 -23.97
CA GLY A 226 -19.37 4.77 -23.90
C GLY A 226 -20.32 5.71 -24.62
N ALA A 227 -20.06 6.04 -25.89
CA ALA A 227 -21.08 6.60 -26.80
C ALA A 227 -20.67 6.38 -28.29
N THR A 228 -21.03 5.20 -28.79
CA THR A 228 -21.60 4.89 -30.12
C THR A 228 -21.20 5.68 -31.40
N GLY A 229 -20.55 4.98 -32.33
CA GLY A 229 -21.04 4.60 -33.68
C GLY A 229 -21.69 5.63 -34.63
N ALA A 230 -21.09 5.79 -35.82
CA ALA A 230 -21.51 6.53 -37.03
C ALA A 230 -22.54 5.76 -37.92
N PRO A 231 -22.82 6.07 -39.22
CA PRO A 231 -23.06 7.33 -39.99
C PRO A 231 -24.36 7.29 -40.87
N SER A 232 -24.80 8.40 -41.50
CA SER A 232 -25.18 8.49 -42.95
C SER A 232 -25.95 9.76 -43.39
N THR A 233 -25.54 10.25 -44.57
CA THR A 233 -26.26 10.97 -45.65
C THR A 233 -26.92 12.35 -45.43
N GLY A 234 -26.47 13.32 -46.24
CA GLY A 234 -27.29 14.48 -46.67
C GLY A 234 -26.52 15.80 -46.84
N SER A 235 -25.92 16.04 -48.02
CA SER A 235 -25.74 17.40 -48.59
C SER A 235 -26.97 17.74 -49.43
N PRO A 236 -27.27 19.00 -49.86
CA PRO A 236 -26.41 20.20 -49.94
C PRO A 236 -27.07 21.47 -49.30
N THR A 237 -26.41 22.62 -49.13
CA THR A 237 -26.41 23.72 -50.12
C THR A 237 -25.77 25.00 -49.52
N ARG A 238 -24.70 25.48 -50.17
CA ARG A 238 -24.35 26.88 -50.53
C ARG A 238 -24.67 28.04 -49.56
N ALA A 239 -23.63 28.78 -49.15
CA ALA A 239 -23.52 30.22 -49.41
C ALA A 239 -22.10 30.76 -49.15
N ILE A 240 -21.64 31.57 -50.11
CA ILE A 240 -20.39 32.32 -50.21
C ILE A 240 -20.54 33.66 -49.47
N ARG A 241 -19.48 34.16 -48.82
CA ARG A 241 -19.04 35.59 -48.69
C ARG A 241 -17.82 35.63 -47.75
N THR A 242 -16.58 35.79 -48.21
CA THR A 242 -15.83 37.01 -48.60
C THR A 242 -15.82 38.16 -47.59
N SER A 243 -14.62 38.75 -47.43
CA SER A 243 -14.25 40.08 -46.88
C SER A 243 -14.40 40.27 -45.35
N SER A 244 -13.52 40.98 -44.63
CA SER A 244 -12.44 41.90 -44.99
C SER A 244 -11.52 42.21 -43.79
N CYS A 245 -10.32 42.65 -44.15
CA CYS A 245 -9.28 43.28 -43.35
C CYS A 245 -9.66 44.69 -42.85
N SER A 246 -8.83 45.22 -41.93
CA SER A 246 -8.70 46.62 -41.41
C SER A 246 -9.43 46.93 -40.09
N ALA A 247 -8.90 47.71 -39.13
CA ALA A 247 -7.57 48.31 -38.91
C ALA A 247 -7.58 49.02 -37.52
N VAL A 248 -6.38 49.45 -37.06
CA VAL A 248 -6.09 50.54 -36.08
C VAL A 248 -6.51 50.28 -34.62
N GLY A 249 -5.72 50.49 -33.57
CA GLY A 249 -4.38 51.02 -33.37
C GLY A 249 -4.24 51.46 -31.89
N GLY A 250 -3.00 51.62 -31.39
CA GLY A 250 -2.70 52.50 -30.24
C GLY A 250 -2.02 51.89 -29.02
N CYS A 251 -0.69 52.07 -28.94
CA CYS A 251 0.06 52.21 -27.68
C CYS A 251 -0.22 53.57 -27.02
N PRO A 252 0.06 53.70 -25.71
CA PRO A 252 0.66 54.92 -25.20
C PRO A 252 2.00 54.65 -24.50
N ARG A 253 2.98 55.51 -24.79
CA ARG A 253 4.21 55.70 -24.01
C ARG A 253 3.95 56.69 -22.87
N ARG A 254 4.50 56.44 -21.69
CA ARG A 254 5.56 57.28 -21.09
C ARG A 254 6.28 56.48 -20.02
#